data_AF-A0A9E2Z3J8-F1
#
_entry.id   AF-A0A9E2Z3J8-F1
#
_cell.length_a   1.000
_cell.length_b   1.000
_cell.length_c   1.000
_cell.angle_alpha   90.00
_cell.angle_beta   90.00
_cell.angle_gamma   90.00
#
_symmetry.space_group_name_H-M   'P 1'
#
loop_
_entity.id
_entity.type
_entity.pdbx_description
1 polymer ?
#
loop_
_entity_poly.entity_id
_entity_poly.type
_entity_poly.pdbx_seq_one_letter_code
_entity_poly.pdbx_strand_id
1 'polypeptide(L)'
;MMGRPPLSLGTAGKFNVKEEAPNSWCARCRYRDYDGKIYHVERYGQTRTKAENRLKEALRDWVSPVPSAGISRDTKLREVAAQWFKEFEQDAASDYRSWGSVDTYRSRL
;
A
#
# COMPACT_ATOMS: atom_id res chain seq x y z
N MET A 1 8.73 19.10 30.15
CA MET A 1 8.79 17.87 29.32
C MET A 1 9.22 18.27 27.91
N MET A 2 10.37 17.78 27.42
CA MET A 2 10.69 17.93 26.00
C MET A 2 9.86 16.90 25.21
N GLY A 3 9.08 17.38 24.24
CA GLY A 3 8.40 16.52 23.28
C GLY A 3 9.43 15.75 22.46
N ARG A 4 9.15 14.47 22.17
CA ARG A 4 10.04 13.64 21.37
C ARG A 4 10.25 14.31 19.99
N PRO A 5 11.50 14.57 19.56
CA PRO A 5 11.73 15.19 18.26
C PRO A 5 11.10 14.35 17.14
N PRO A 6 10.47 14.99 16.15
CA PRO A 6 9.81 14.27 15.06
C PRO A 6 10.84 13.51 14.22
N LEU A 7 10.40 12.43 13.59
CA LEU A 7 11.25 11.65 12.68
C LEU A 7 11.73 12.56 11.54
N SER A 8 13.03 12.53 11.24
CA SER A 8 13.61 13.29 10.13
C SER A 8 13.06 12.78 8.79
N LEU A 9 13.03 13.65 7.77
CA LEU A 9 12.60 13.28 6.41
C LEU A 9 13.53 12.19 5.84
N GLY A 10 12.98 11.31 5.01
CA GLY A 10 13.70 10.18 4.41
C GLY A 10 14.22 9.14 5.41
N THR A 11 13.79 9.19 6.68
CA THR A 11 14.35 8.36 7.73
C THR A 11 13.35 7.31 8.19
N ALA A 12 13.85 6.09 8.43
CA ALA A 12 13.09 5.04 9.09
C ALA A 12 13.29 5.09 10.61
N GLY A 13 12.20 4.90 11.35
CA GLY A 13 12.23 4.74 12.80
C GLY A 13 12.80 3.38 13.22
N LYS A 14 12.79 3.12 14.53
CA LYS A 14 13.26 1.84 15.10
C LYS A 14 12.52 0.65 14.49
N PHE A 15 13.27 -0.36 14.06
CA PHE A 15 12.70 -1.61 13.56
C PHE A 15 12.21 -2.47 14.71
N ASN A 16 11.03 -3.05 14.53
CA ASN A 16 10.46 -4.02 15.44
C ASN A 16 10.30 -5.32 14.66
N VAL A 17 11.02 -6.36 15.07
CA VAL A 17 10.98 -7.68 14.42
C VAL A 17 10.42 -8.68 15.41
N LYS A 18 9.36 -9.38 15.02
CA LYS A 18 8.68 -10.37 15.85
C LYS A 18 8.39 -11.63 15.05
N GLU A 19 8.37 -12.76 15.73
CA GLU A 19 7.83 -14.00 15.18
C GLU A 19 6.31 -13.97 15.35
N GLU A 20 5.58 -14.07 14.24
CA GLU A 20 4.10 -14.06 14.24
C GLU A 20 3.53 -15.49 14.15
N ALA A 21 4.28 -16.41 13.55
CA ALA A 21 3.98 -17.83 13.47
C ALA A 21 5.30 -18.63 13.36
N PRO A 22 5.30 -19.96 13.56
CA PRO A 22 6.51 -20.78 13.46
C PRO A 22 7.22 -20.54 12.12
N ASN A 23 8.49 -20.11 12.18
CA ASN A 23 9.29 -19.82 10.98
C ASN A 23 8.71 -18.69 10.09
N SER A 24 7.94 -17.77 10.68
CA SER A 24 7.39 -16.58 10.04
C SER A 24 7.61 -15.35 10.90
N TRP A 25 8.52 -14.49 10.44
CA TRP A 25 8.96 -13.29 11.12
C TRP A 25 8.47 -12.04 10.39
N CYS A 26 7.85 -11.11 11.10
CA CYS A 26 7.46 -9.79 10.60
C CYS A 26 8.41 -8.73 11.14
N ALA A 27 9.05 -7.98 10.23
CA ALA A 27 9.81 -6.78 10.53
C ALA A 27 8.99 -5.55 10.12
N ARG A 28 8.77 -4.62 11.05
CA ARG A 28 7.99 -3.40 10.81
C ARG A 28 8.68 -2.14 11.30
N CYS A 29 8.44 -1.03 10.61
CA CYS A 29 8.92 0.30 11.00
C CYS A 29 7.96 1.41 10.54
N ARG A 30 8.21 2.63 11.02
CA ARG A 30 7.62 3.85 10.46
C ARG A 30 8.66 4.52 9.59
N TYR A 31 8.32 4.84 8.34
CA TYR A 31 9.19 5.56 7.43
C TYR A 31 8.58 6.93 7.13
N ARG A 32 9.32 8.01 7.36
CA ARG A 32 8.89 9.35 6.96
C ARG A 32 9.46 9.64 5.59
N ASP A 33 8.58 9.70 4.61
CA ASP A 33 8.97 9.94 3.22
C ASP A 33 9.30 11.41 2.96
N TYR A 34 9.91 11.70 1.81
CA TYR A 34 10.25 13.06 1.38
C TYR A 34 9.01 13.91 1.06
N ASP A 35 7.87 13.29 0.77
CA ASP A 35 6.54 13.93 0.71
C ASP A 35 6.04 14.40 2.10
N GLY A 36 6.79 14.10 3.18
CA GLY A 36 6.46 14.48 4.54
C GLY A 36 5.48 13.54 5.25
N LYS A 37 4.85 12.62 4.51
CA LYS A 37 3.96 11.57 5.04
C LYS A 37 4.73 10.46 5.74
N ILE A 38 4.06 9.80 6.70
CA ILE A 38 4.60 8.66 7.42
C ILE A 38 3.90 7.38 6.95
N TYR A 39 4.69 6.42 6.49
CA TYR A 39 4.24 5.11 6.05
C TYR A 39 4.58 4.04 7.10
N HIS A 40 3.68 3.07 7.27
CA HIS A 40 4.01 1.84 7.99
C HIS A 40 4.54 0.82 6.99
N VAL A 41 5.80 0.43 7.15
CA VAL A 41 6.45 -0.52 6.25
C VAL A 41 6.66 -1.80 7.02
N GLU A 42 6.16 -2.90 6.46
CA GLU A 42 6.29 -4.24 7.01
C GLU A 42 6.77 -5.21 5.95
N ARG A 43 7.63 -6.15 6.36
CA ARG A 43 8.14 -7.22 5.51
C ARG A 43 8.28 -8.50 6.30
N TYR A 44 8.03 -9.62 5.62
CA TYR A 44 8.06 -10.95 6.21
C TYR A 44 9.28 -11.74 5.78
N GLY A 45 9.76 -12.64 6.63
CA GLY A 45 10.88 -13.54 6.36
C GLY A 45 10.76 -14.84 7.15
N GLN A 46 11.45 -15.88 6.67
CA GLN A 46 11.47 -17.17 7.37
C GLN A 46 12.29 -17.12 8.67
N THR A 47 13.21 -16.15 8.76
CA THR A 47 14.02 -15.90 9.94
C THR A 47 13.98 -14.43 10.30
N ARG A 48 14.31 -14.10 11.55
CA ARG A 48 14.42 -12.73 12.03
C ARG A 48 15.28 -11.86 11.11
N THR A 49 16.48 -12.35 10.76
CA THR A 49 17.43 -11.64 9.90
C THR A 49 16.90 -11.46 8.48
N LYS A 50 16.23 -12.47 7.92
CA LYS A 50 15.61 -12.35 6.58
C LYS A 50 14.52 -11.28 6.55
N ALA A 51 13.66 -11.24 7.57
CA ALA A 51 12.61 -10.23 7.66
C ALA A 51 13.21 -8.82 7.76
N GLU A 52 14.25 -8.66 8.59
CA GLU A 52 14.94 -7.38 8.77
C GLU A 52 15.65 -6.92 7.50
N ASN A 53 16.37 -7.80 6.81
CA ASN A 53 17.05 -7.46 5.55
C ASN A 53 16.05 -7.04 4.48
N ARG A 54 14.94 -7.78 4.33
CA ARG A 54 13.86 -7.41 3.41
C ARG A 54 13.26 -6.05 3.73
N LEU A 55 13.13 -5.71 5.01
CA LEU A 55 12.68 -4.38 5.42
C LEU A 55 13.70 -3.30 5.03
N LYS A 56 15.01 -3.53 5.21
CA LYS A 56 16.07 -2.61 4.78
C LYS A 56 16.07 -2.40 3.27
N GLU A 57 15.97 -3.49 2.52
CA GLU A 57 15.85 -3.48 1.05
C GLU A 57 14.63 -2.67 0.62
N ALA A 58 13.46 -2.94 1.21
CA ALA A 58 12.23 -2.20 0.91
C ALA A 58 12.30 -0.70 1.20
N LEU A 59 13.09 -0.28 2.21
CA LEU A 59 13.32 1.12 2.52
C LEU A 59 14.36 1.77 1.60
N ARG A 60 15.39 1.01 1.20
CA ARG A 60 16.41 1.44 0.24
C ARG A 60 15.77 1.70 -1.13
N ASP A 61 14.95 0.77 -1.59
CA ASP A 61 14.28 0.81 -2.89
C ASP A 61 12.92 1.50 -2.80
N TRP A 62 12.70 2.32 -1.75
CA TRP A 62 11.42 2.97 -1.51
C TRP A 62 11.12 4.00 -2.61
N VAL A 63 9.98 3.81 -3.27
CA VAL A 63 9.40 4.78 -4.18
C VAL A 63 8.14 5.33 -3.52
N SER A 64 8.07 6.65 -3.38
CA SER A 64 6.88 7.33 -2.85
C SER A 64 5.65 6.86 -3.63
N PRO A 65 4.63 6.30 -2.96
CA PRO A 65 3.42 5.90 -3.66
C PRO A 65 2.76 7.16 -4.21
N VAL A 66 2.72 7.27 -5.53
CA VAL A 66 1.94 8.30 -6.21
C VAL A 66 0.48 8.08 -5.81
N PRO A 67 -0.24 9.12 -5.39
CA PRO A 67 -1.67 8.98 -5.12
C PRO A 67 -2.33 8.45 -6.39
N SER A 68 -2.70 7.17 -6.38
CA SER A 68 -3.57 6.59 -7.40
C SER A 68 -4.83 7.44 -7.42
N ALA A 69 -5.19 7.92 -8.61
CA ALA A 69 -6.23 8.91 -8.85
C ALA A 69 -7.39 8.82 -7.85
N GLY A 70 -7.38 9.68 -6.83
CA GLY A 70 -8.53 9.96 -5.96
C GLY A 70 -8.96 8.90 -4.94
N ILE A 71 -8.33 7.72 -4.86
CA ILE A 71 -8.76 6.68 -3.92
C ILE A 71 -7.93 6.75 -2.63
N SER A 72 -8.53 7.33 -1.60
CA SER A 72 -8.06 7.35 -0.22
C SER A 72 -8.91 6.43 0.67
N ARG A 73 -8.54 6.28 1.94
CA ARG A 73 -9.30 5.51 2.93
C ARG A 73 -10.69 6.09 3.22
N ASP A 74 -10.88 7.37 2.95
CA ASP A 74 -12.17 8.07 3.08
C ASP A 74 -13.03 7.96 1.81
N THR A 75 -12.46 7.43 0.72
CA THR A 75 -13.20 7.27 -0.54
C THR A 75 -14.28 6.22 -0.33
N LYS A 76 -15.54 6.65 -0.48
CA LYS A 76 -16.69 5.75 -0.38
C LYS A 76 -16.56 4.63 -1.40
N LEU A 77 -16.98 3.42 -1.03
CA LEU A 77 -16.99 2.25 -1.93
C LEU A 77 -17.66 2.56 -3.29
N ARG A 78 -18.70 3.41 -3.27
CA ARG A 78 -19.41 3.87 -4.47
C ARG A 78 -18.51 4.64 -5.45
N GLU A 79 -17.61 5.48 -4.96
CA GLU A 79 -16.70 6.27 -5.81
C GLU A 79 -15.64 5.37 -6.43
N VAL A 80 -15.12 4.40 -5.67
CA VAL A 80 -14.21 3.37 -6.19
C VAL A 80 -14.90 2.52 -7.26
N ALA A 81 -16.14 2.10 -7.02
CA ALA A 81 -16.92 1.33 -7.99
C ALA A 81 -17.19 2.13 -9.27
N ALA A 82 -17.54 3.42 -9.15
CA ALA A 82 -17.76 4.29 -10.31
C ALA A 82 -16.49 4.47 -11.16
N GLN A 83 -15.32 4.65 -10.52
CA GLN A 83 -14.04 4.73 -11.21
C GLN A 83 -13.68 3.40 -11.89
N TRP A 84 -13.94 2.26 -11.23
CA TRP A 84 -13.74 0.95 -11.83
C TRP A 84 -14.66 0.71 -13.05
N PHE A 85 -15.94 1.09 -12.97
CA PHE A 85 -16.85 0.97 -14.11
C PHE A 85 -16.40 1.81 -15.31
N LYS A 86 -15.86 3.01 -15.08
CA LYS A 86 -15.34 3.87 -16.14
C LYS A 86 -14.16 3.22 -16.88
N GLU A 87 -13.22 2.64 -16.14
CA GLU A 87 -12.11 1.88 -16.74
C GLU A 87 -12.63 0.64 -17.48
N PHE A 88 -13.63 -0.04 -16.91
CA PHE A 88 -14.23 -1.25 -17.48
C PHE A 88 -15.01 -0.98 -18.78
N GLU A 89 -15.69 0.16 -18.89
CA GLU A 89 -16.35 0.64 -20.12
C GLU A 89 -15.32 1.02 -21.19
N GLN A 90 -14.17 1.59 -20.80
CA GLN A 90 -13.07 1.90 -21.72
C GLN A 90 -12.37 0.65 -22.28
N ASP A 91 -12.18 -0.38 -21.44
CA ASP A 91 -11.69 -1.69 -21.85
C ASP A 91 -12.67 -2.39 -22.83
N ALA A 92 -13.98 -2.30 -22.55
CA ALA A 92 -14.99 -2.88 -23.42
C ALA A 92 -15.11 -2.14 -24.77
N ALA A 93 -14.88 -0.82 -24.76
CA ALA A 93 -14.80 -0.02 -25.98
C ALA A 93 -13.54 -0.30 -26.81
N SER A 94 -12.46 -0.80 -26.19
CA SER A 94 -11.21 -1.16 -26.87
C SER A 94 -11.14 -2.63 -27.32
N ASP A 95 -12.26 -3.34 -27.36
CA ASP A 95 -12.40 -4.77 -27.74
C ASP A 95 -11.64 -5.76 -26.84
N TYR A 96 -11.15 -5.30 -25.68
CA TYR A 96 -10.41 -6.14 -24.72
C TYR A 96 -11.36 -6.95 -23.81
N ARG A 97 -12.62 -6.54 -23.67
CA ARG A 97 -13.66 -7.19 -22.83
C ARG A 97 -15.05 -7.10 -23.44
N SER A 98 -15.89 -8.11 -23.20
CA SER A 98 -17.28 -8.14 -23.70
C SER A 98 -18.21 -7.20 -22.93
N TRP A 99 -18.96 -6.37 -23.65
CA TRP A 99 -19.98 -5.46 -23.11
C TRP A 99 -21.03 -6.14 -22.21
N GLY A 100 -21.36 -7.42 -22.45
CA GLY A 100 -22.29 -8.18 -21.62
C GLY A 100 -21.84 -8.38 -20.16
N SER A 101 -20.53 -8.37 -19.90
CA SER A 101 -20.01 -8.38 -18.53
C SER A 101 -20.25 -7.04 -17.83
N VAL A 102 -20.18 -5.90 -18.54
CA VAL A 102 -20.38 -4.55 -17.98
C VAL A 102 -21.80 -4.43 -17.43
N ASP A 103 -22.78 -4.86 -18.23
CA ASP A 103 -24.20 -4.80 -17.90
C ASP A 103 -24.58 -5.70 -16.71
N THR A 104 -23.97 -6.89 -16.64
CA THR A 104 -24.17 -7.84 -15.53
C THR A 104 -23.69 -7.27 -14.19
N TYR A 105 -22.58 -6.51 -14.17
CA TYR A 105 -22.09 -5.90 -12.94
C TYR A 105 -22.87 -4.64 -12.57
N ARG A 106 -23.35 -3.87 -13.55
CA ARG A 106 -24.15 -2.67 -13.32
C ARG A 106 -25.53 -2.95 -12.73
N SER A 107 -26.13 -4.10 -13.06
CA SER A 107 -27.46 -4.51 -12.56
C SER A 107 -27.47 -5.05 -11.13
N ARG A 108 -26.30 -5.33 -10.53
CA ARG A 108 -26.18 -5.97 -9.20
C ARG A 108 -25.72 -5.02 -8.08
N LEU A 109 -25.63 -3.72 -8.37
CA LEU A 109 -25.23 -2.64 -7.46
C LEU A 109 -26.32 -1.57 -7.40
#